data_AF-A0A965A5W0-F1
#
_entry.id   AF-A0A965A5W0-F1
#
_cell.length_a   1.000
_cell.length_b   1.000
_cell.length_c   1.000
_cell.angle_alpha   90.00
_cell.angle_beta   90.00
_cell.angle_gamma   90.00
#
_symmetry.space_group_name_H-M   'P 1'
#
loop_
_entity.id
_entity.type
_entity.pdbx_description
1 polymer ?
#
loop_
_entity_poly.entity_id
_entity_poly.type
_entity_poly.pdbx_seq_one_letter_code
_entity_poly.pdbx_strand_id
1 'polypeptide(L)'
;MRLFHCKRQAIFLITLFVMLAPCVLMAQNYPTGPTSLSPAVQPVYKVDKRTREVKRVQPKVKHSAEYAFYDRVQKAAKMKKRALRKLAKPQYTNALYFGHKHPPKKREPHKMRYCHECGIRH
;
A
#
# COMPACT_ATOMS: atom_id res chain seq x y z
N MET A 1 -18.85 -69.91 3.70
CA MET A 1 -17.85 -68.94 4.24
C MET A 1 -17.99 -67.49 3.73
N ARG A 2 -19.13 -67.03 3.19
CA ARG A 2 -19.28 -65.65 2.63
C ARG A 2 -19.85 -64.59 3.60
N LEU A 3 -20.33 -64.98 4.78
CA LEU A 3 -21.00 -64.08 5.73
C LEU A 3 -20.02 -63.27 6.63
N PHE A 4 -18.79 -63.74 6.82
CA PHE A 4 -17.82 -63.08 7.70
C PHE A 4 -17.08 -61.90 7.04
N HIS A 5 -16.93 -61.90 5.70
CA HIS A 5 -16.30 -60.79 4.99
C HIS A 5 -17.17 -59.53 4.96
N CYS A 6 -18.49 -59.68 4.85
CA CYS A 6 -19.42 -58.56 4.77
C CYS A 6 -19.51 -57.77 6.10
N LYS A 7 -19.51 -58.47 7.24
CA LYS A 7 -19.49 -57.82 8.56
C LYS A 7 -18.18 -57.08 8.83
N ARG A 8 -17.05 -57.64 8.41
CA ARG A 8 -15.74 -57.00 8.60
C ARG A 8 -15.59 -55.77 7.71
N GLN A 9 -16.11 -55.80 6.48
CA GLN A 9 -16.14 -54.63 5.60
C GLN A 9 -17.09 -53.53 6.10
N ALA A 10 -18.25 -53.88 6.66
CA ALA A 10 -19.18 -52.91 7.22
C ALA A 10 -18.59 -52.17 8.44
N ILE A 11 -17.87 -52.86 9.33
CA ILE A 11 -17.23 -52.25 10.49
C ILE A 11 -16.14 -51.26 10.05
N PHE A 12 -15.32 -51.62 9.05
CA PHE A 12 -14.28 -50.74 8.52
C PHE A 12 -14.84 -49.46 7.89
N LEU A 13 -15.96 -49.55 7.16
CA LEU A 13 -16.61 -48.38 6.55
C LEU A 13 -17.22 -47.45 7.61
N ILE A 14 -17.81 -48.01 8.67
CA ILE A 14 -18.37 -47.21 9.78
C ILE A 14 -17.23 -46.49 10.53
N THR A 15 -16.12 -47.17 10.82
CA THR A 15 -14.97 -46.54 11.48
C THR A 15 -14.32 -45.45 10.64
N LEU A 16 -14.25 -45.63 9.32
CA LEU A 16 -13.74 -44.61 8.41
C LEU A 16 -14.65 -43.37 8.39
N PHE A 17 -15.96 -43.57 8.40
CA PHE A 17 -16.94 -42.47 8.41
C PHE A 17 -16.91 -41.67 9.71
N VAL A 18 -16.73 -42.33 10.86
CA VAL A 18 -16.62 -41.66 12.18
C VAL A 18 -15.36 -40.80 12.28
N MET A 19 -14.25 -41.22 11.66
CA MET A 19 -13.00 -40.45 11.69
C MET A 19 -12.97 -39.28 10.69
N LEU A 20 -13.74 -39.34 9.60
CA LEU A 20 -13.84 -38.25 8.62
C LEU A 20 -14.83 -37.15 9.01
N ALA A 21 -15.84 -37.45 9.84
CA ALA A 21 -16.87 -36.49 10.25
C ALA A 21 -16.36 -35.21 10.95
N PRO A 22 -15.41 -35.23 11.91
CA PRO A 22 -14.97 -34.02 12.60
C PRO A 22 -14.13 -33.07 11.73
N CYS A 23 -13.50 -33.57 10.65
CA CYS A 23 -12.71 -32.73 9.75
C CYS A 23 -13.57 -31.78 8.90
N VAL A 24 -14.83 -32.14 8.62
CA VAL A 24 -15.72 -31.31 7.78
C VAL A 24 -16.30 -30.12 8.58
N LEU A 25 -16.52 -30.30 9.88
CA LEU A 25 -17.05 -29.24 10.76
C LEU A 25 -16.03 -28.10 11.02
N MET A 26 -14.73 -28.36 10.88
CA MET A 26 -13.69 -27.34 11.04
C MET A 26 -13.45 -26.49 9.78
N ALA A 27 -13.98 -26.90 8.62
CA ALA A 27 -13.76 -26.18 7.36
C ALA A 27 -14.68 -24.95 7.17
N GLN A 28 -15.78 -24.85 7.94
CA GLN A 28 -16.77 -23.76 7.79
C GLN A 28 -16.50 -22.52 8.68
N ASN A 29 -15.50 -22.58 9.56
CA ASN A 29 -15.26 -21.52 10.56
C ASN A 29 -14.04 -20.62 10.25
N TYR A 30 -13.55 -20.61 9.01
CA TYR A 30 -12.64 -19.55 8.58
C TYR A 30 -13.47 -18.31 8.23
N PRO A 31 -13.25 -17.15 8.86
CA PRO A 31 -13.90 -15.92 8.41
C PRO A 31 -13.43 -15.65 6.98
N THR A 32 -14.33 -15.88 6.03
CA THR A 32 -14.15 -15.51 4.63
C THR A 32 -13.86 -14.01 4.58
N GLY A 33 -12.61 -13.66 4.27
CA GLY A 33 -12.23 -12.29 3.97
C GLY A 33 -13.01 -11.75 2.76
N PRO A 34 -13.05 -10.43 2.56
CA PRO A 34 -13.86 -9.82 1.50
C PRO A 34 -13.45 -10.38 0.13
N THR A 35 -14.39 -11.03 -0.54
CA THR A 35 -14.25 -11.52 -1.92
C THR A 35 -14.87 -10.50 -2.87
N SER A 36 -14.40 -10.45 -4.12
CA SER A 36 -14.88 -9.48 -5.13
C SER A 36 -16.39 -9.52 -5.39
N LEU A 37 -17.05 -10.65 -5.07
CA LEU A 37 -18.49 -10.85 -5.23
C LEU A 37 -19.31 -10.47 -3.97
N SER A 38 -18.65 -10.23 -2.84
CA SER A 38 -19.28 -9.88 -1.56
C SER A 38 -18.43 -8.83 -0.85
N PRO A 39 -18.66 -7.52 -1.10
CA PRO A 39 -17.98 -6.49 -0.35
C PRO A 39 -18.38 -6.60 1.13
N ALA A 40 -17.39 -6.70 2.02
CA ALA A 40 -17.63 -6.67 3.46
C ALA A 40 -18.52 -5.47 3.82
N VAL A 41 -19.58 -5.71 4.57
CA VAL A 41 -20.50 -4.68 5.06
C VAL A 41 -19.69 -3.73 5.94
N GLN A 42 -19.35 -2.56 5.41
CA GLN A 42 -18.65 -1.53 6.16
C GLN A 42 -19.58 -1.04 7.29
N PRO A 43 -19.08 -0.88 8.52
CA PRO A 43 -19.89 -0.32 9.59
C PRO A 43 -20.34 1.09 9.19
N VAL A 44 -21.65 1.31 9.14
CA VAL A 44 -22.24 2.63 8.91
C VAL A 44 -21.97 3.47 10.16
N TYR A 45 -20.86 4.20 10.15
CA TYR A 45 -20.57 5.17 11.20
C TYR A 45 -21.62 6.28 11.12
N LYS A 46 -22.49 6.36 12.12
CA LYS A 46 -23.42 7.48 12.26
C LYS A 46 -22.60 8.70 12.67
N VAL A 47 -22.25 9.55 11.71
CA VAL A 47 -21.72 10.88 12.02
C VAL A 47 -22.86 11.68 12.62
N ASP A 48 -22.72 12.09 13.87
CA ASP A 48 -23.62 13.07 14.45
C ASP A 48 -23.57 14.33 13.59
N LYS A 49 -24.68 14.63 12.91
CA LYS A 49 -24.83 15.83 12.10
C LYS A 49 -24.91 17.04 13.04
N ARG A 50 -23.78 17.48 13.57
CA ARG A 50 -23.66 18.82 14.14
C ARG A 50 -23.79 19.80 12.98
N THR A 51 -25.00 20.28 12.72
CA THR A 51 -25.26 21.44 11.86
C THR A 51 -24.70 22.68 12.54
N ARG A 52 -23.37 22.80 12.56
CA ARG A 52 -22.73 24.08 12.86
C ARG A 52 -23.02 24.95 11.65
N GLU A 53 -23.87 25.95 11.81
CA GLU A 53 -24.10 26.95 10.79
C GLU A 53 -22.76 27.64 10.48
N VAL A 54 -22.13 27.20 9.40
CA VAL A 54 -20.92 27.85 8.90
C VAL A 54 -21.37 29.16 8.27
N LYS A 55 -21.27 30.25 9.03
CA LYS A 55 -21.47 31.60 8.48
C LYS A 55 -20.53 31.74 7.29
N ARG A 56 -21.11 31.82 6.09
CA ARG A 56 -20.36 32.05 4.85
C ARG A 56 -19.88 33.49 4.85
N VAL A 57 -18.73 33.73 5.47
CA VAL A 57 -18.04 35.02 5.38
C VAL A 57 -17.54 35.13 3.95
N GLN A 58 -18.14 36.04 3.18
CA GLN A 58 -17.63 36.33 1.85
C GLN A 58 -16.22 36.92 1.98
N PRO A 59 -15.20 36.34 1.33
CA PRO A 59 -13.87 36.90 1.40
C PRO A 59 -13.89 38.29 0.75
N LYS A 60 -13.28 39.28 1.41
CA LYS A 60 -13.05 40.60 0.80
C LYS A 60 -12.05 40.42 -0.34
N VAL A 61 -12.56 40.22 -1.55
CA VAL A 61 -11.75 40.03 -2.75
C VAL A 61 -11.11 41.37 -3.11
N LYS A 62 -9.81 41.52 -2.83
CA LYS A 62 -9.04 42.75 -3.13
C LYS A 62 -8.65 42.88 -4.61
N HIS A 63 -8.70 41.80 -5.37
CA HIS A 63 -8.18 41.74 -6.75
C HIS A 63 -9.20 41.13 -7.72
N SER A 64 -9.19 41.58 -8.97
CA SER A 64 -10.10 41.07 -10.01
C SER A 64 -9.92 39.57 -10.27
N ALA A 65 -10.95 38.94 -10.86
CA ALA A 65 -10.89 37.53 -11.26
C ALA A 65 -9.75 37.25 -12.26
N GLU A 66 -9.49 38.21 -13.15
CA GLU A 66 -8.37 38.19 -14.10
C GLU A 66 -7.01 38.15 -13.38
N TYR A 67 -6.82 39.01 -12.37
CA TYR A 67 -5.59 39.00 -11.56
C TYR A 67 -5.38 37.64 -10.89
N ALA A 68 -6.44 37.06 -10.31
CA ALA A 68 -6.37 35.75 -9.69
C ALA A 68 -6.00 34.63 -10.67
N PHE A 69 -6.40 34.76 -11.95
CA PHE A 69 -6.00 33.83 -13.01
C PHE A 69 -4.49 33.91 -13.26
N TYR A 70 -3.97 35.11 -13.51
CA TYR A 70 -2.54 35.29 -13.78
C TYR A 70 -1.65 34.89 -12.60
N ASP A 71 -2.07 35.16 -11.37
CA ASP A 71 -1.35 34.72 -10.17
C ASP A 71 -1.26 33.18 -10.09
N ARG A 72 -2.33 32.45 -10.42
CA ARG A 72 -2.29 30.98 -10.50
C ARG A 72 -1.32 30.49 -11.58
N VAL A 73 -1.35 31.12 -12.76
CA VAL A 73 -0.45 30.77 -13.88
C VAL A 73 1.01 31.02 -13.48
N GLN A 74 1.31 32.18 -12.88
CA GLN A 74 2.65 32.53 -12.45
C GLN A 74 3.17 31.60 -11.35
N LYS A 75 2.32 31.24 -10.38
CA LYS A 75 2.64 30.25 -9.35
C LYS A 75 2.95 28.89 -9.96
N ALA A 76 2.13 28.41 -10.90
CA ALA A 76 2.38 27.15 -11.59
C ALA A 76 3.72 27.17 -12.36
N ALA A 77 4.00 28.25 -13.09
CA ALA A 77 5.27 28.42 -13.81
C ALA A 77 6.48 28.41 -12.85
N LYS A 78 6.38 29.14 -11.72
CA LYS A 78 7.43 29.18 -10.69
C LYS A 78 7.67 27.80 -10.06
N MET A 79 6.60 27.05 -9.80
CA MET A 79 6.68 25.69 -9.26
C MET A 79 7.34 24.73 -10.25
N LYS A 80 6.94 24.77 -11.53
CA LYS A 80 7.59 23.99 -12.59
C LYS A 80 9.08 24.32 -12.71
N LYS A 81 9.46 25.60 -12.74
CA LYS A 81 10.87 26.03 -12.77
C LYS A 81 11.67 25.50 -11.57
N ARG A 82 11.08 25.53 -10.37
CA ARG A 82 11.70 24.98 -9.15
C ARG A 82 11.86 23.46 -9.23
N ALA A 83 10.87 22.74 -9.76
CA ALA A 83 10.94 21.30 -9.95
C ALA A 83 12.06 20.92 -10.94
N LEU A 84 12.12 21.58 -12.10
CA LEU A 84 13.17 21.35 -13.09
C LEU A 84 14.57 21.59 -12.51
N ARG A 85 14.76 22.65 -11.72
CA ARG A 85 16.03 22.92 -11.02
C ARG A 85 16.42 21.83 -10.02
N LYS A 86 15.44 21.20 -9.34
CA LYS A 86 15.71 20.09 -8.43
C LYS A 86 16.11 18.83 -9.20
N LEU A 87 15.39 18.52 -10.28
CA LEU A 87 15.65 17.36 -11.13
C LEU A 87 16.99 17.47 -11.89
N ALA A 88 17.40 18.69 -12.25
CA ALA A 88 18.69 18.94 -12.89
C ALA A 88 19.90 18.76 -11.96
N LYS A 89 19.71 18.47 -10.66
CA LYS A 89 20.83 18.20 -9.75
C LYS A 89 21.50 16.88 -10.15
N PRO A 90 22.84 16.78 -10.04
CA PRO A 90 23.59 15.57 -10.40
C PRO A 90 23.15 14.33 -9.60
N GLN A 91 22.56 14.55 -8.43
CA GLN A 91 22.02 13.48 -7.59
C GLN A 91 20.95 12.63 -8.29
N TYR A 92 20.20 13.21 -9.23
CA TYR A 92 19.13 12.51 -9.94
C TYR A 92 19.53 12.00 -11.33
N THR A 93 20.72 12.38 -11.82
CA THR A 93 21.20 11.99 -13.15
C THR A 93 22.40 11.05 -13.11
N ASN A 94 23.28 11.17 -12.11
CA ASN A 94 24.51 10.41 -12.02
C ASN A 94 24.34 9.21 -11.09
N ALA A 95 24.73 8.03 -11.56
CA ALA A 95 24.59 6.80 -10.80
C ALA A 95 25.40 6.77 -9.49
N LEU A 96 26.51 7.52 -9.43
CA LEU A 96 27.36 7.60 -8.23
C LEU A 96 26.64 8.18 -7.00
N TYR A 97 25.55 8.92 -7.21
CA TYR A 97 24.77 9.54 -6.14
C TYR A 97 23.56 8.69 -5.69
N PHE A 98 23.27 7.55 -6.32
CA PHE A 98 22.12 6.74 -5.92
C PHE A 98 22.24 6.30 -4.46
N GLY A 99 21.21 6.61 -3.67
CA GLY A 99 21.18 6.33 -2.24
C GLY A 99 22.03 7.28 -1.37
N HIS A 100 22.79 8.20 -1.96
CA HIS A 100 23.67 9.10 -1.23
C HIS A 100 23.24 10.57 -1.32
N LYS A 101 23.39 11.29 -0.20
CA LYS A 101 23.23 12.76 -0.17
C LYS A 101 24.41 13.48 -0.85
N HIS A 102 25.60 12.92 -0.73
CA HIS A 102 26.85 13.46 -1.26
C HIS A 102 27.57 12.39 -2.08
N PRO A 103 28.33 12.75 -3.12
CA PRO A 103 29.05 11.76 -3.90
C PRO A 103 30.05 11.03 -3.00
N PRO A 104 30.12 9.70 -3.06
CA PRO A 104 31.15 8.96 -2.35
C PRO A 104 32.56 9.42 -2.72
N LYS A 105 33.49 9.35 -1.75
CA LYS A 105 34.91 9.69 -1.98
C LYS A 105 35.53 8.68 -2.94
N LYS A 106 35.98 9.13 -4.11
CA LYS A 106 36.73 8.29 -5.06
C LYS A 106 38.05 7.83 -4.46
N ARG A 107 38.31 6.52 -4.45
CA ARG A 107 39.57 5.93 -3.99
C ARG A 107 40.21 5.07 -5.07
N GLU A 108 41.51 4.82 -4.93
CA GLU A 108 42.21 3.83 -5.75
C GLU A 108 41.65 2.42 -5.48
N PRO A 109 41.71 1.49 -6.45
CA PRO A 109 41.05 0.18 -6.34
C PRO A 109 41.39 -0.61 -5.07
N HIS A 110 42.64 -0.53 -4.62
CA HIS A 110 43.12 -1.24 -3.42
C HIS A 110 42.73 -0.57 -2.10
N LYS A 111 42.16 0.64 -2.12
CA LYS A 111 41.77 1.43 -0.93
C LYS A 111 40.26 1.65 -0.82
N MET A 112 39.46 1.10 -1.74
CA MET A 112 38.01 1.26 -1.76
C MET A 112 37.37 0.69 -0.49
N ARG A 113 36.45 1.44 0.12
CA ARG A 113 35.71 0.99 1.32
C ARG A 113 34.26 0.69 0.98
N TYR A 114 33.69 -0.27 1.69
CA TYR A 114 32.26 -0.58 1.58
C TYR A 114 31.42 0.58 2.11
N CYS A 115 30.36 0.93 1.40
CA CYS A 115 29.47 2.02 1.80
C CYS A 115 28.09 1.50 2.21
N HIS A 116 27.68 1.83 3.44
CA HIS A 116 26.46 1.28 4.05
C HIS A 116 25.16 1.76 3.40
N GLU A 117 25.14 2.92 2.74
CA GLU A 117 23.90 3.47 2.16
C GLU A 117 23.56 2.85 0.80
N CYS A 118 24.56 2.56 -0.04
CA CYS A 118 24.35 2.01 -1.39
C CYS A 118 24.73 0.53 -1.56
N GLY A 119 25.47 -0.05 -0.61
CA GLY A 119 25.93 -1.44 -0.68
C GLY A 119 27.05 -1.73 -1.68
N ILE A 120 27.73 -0.71 -2.20
CA ILE A 120 28.84 -0.83 -3.18
C ILE A 120 30.14 -0.33 -2.53
N ARG A 121 31.30 -0.78 -3.04
CA ARG A 121 32.62 -0.25 -2.65
C ARG A 121 32.96 0.99 -3.49
N HIS A 122 33.34 2.08 -2.81
CA HIS A 122 33.78 3.36 -3.40
C HIS A 122 35.20 3.74 -3.01
#